data_AF-A0A251S8T4-F1
#
_entry.id   AF-A0A251S8T4-F1
#
_cell.length_a   1.000
_cell.length_b   1.000
_cell.length_c   1.000
_cell.angle_alpha   90.00
_cell.angle_beta   90.00
_cell.angle_gamma   90.00
#
_symmetry.space_group_name_H-M   'P 1'
#
loop_
_entity.id
_entity.type
_entity.pdbx_description
1 polymer ?
#
loop_
_entity_poly.entity_id
_entity_poly.type
_entity_poly.pdbx_seq_one_letter_code
_entity_poly.pdbx_strand_id
1 'polypeptide(L)'
;MCRGSTSSNVSDESSCSSFNSSINRPHESNDMRWEAIQVVRARDGALGLTHFRLLKRLGCGDIGSVYLAELTGTKAYFAMKVMDKASLASRKKLFRA
;
A
#
# COMPACT_ATOMS: atom_id res chain seq x y z
N MET A 1 14.59 -18.10 40.32
CA MET A 1 15.59 -19.16 40.56
C MET A 1 15.19 -20.37 39.72
N CYS A 2 16.03 -20.72 38.73
CA CYS A 2 16.31 -22.00 38.04
C CYS A 2 15.15 -22.99 37.76
N ARG A 3 15.04 -23.70 36.63
CA ARG A 3 16.08 -24.28 35.75
C ARG A 3 15.40 -25.04 34.59
N GLY A 4 16.06 -25.18 33.44
CA GLY A 4 15.84 -26.34 32.56
C GLY A 4 15.94 -26.07 31.05
N SER A 5 17.17 -25.96 30.54
CA SER A 5 17.44 -26.22 29.11
C SER A 5 17.54 -27.73 28.89
N THR A 6 17.03 -28.23 27.76
CA THR A 6 17.39 -29.56 27.24
C THR A 6 17.58 -29.45 25.73
N SER A 7 18.72 -29.94 25.27
CA SER A 7 19.28 -29.83 23.93
C SER A 7 18.83 -30.98 23.01
N SER A 8 18.99 -30.71 21.71
CA SER A 8 19.29 -31.61 20.58
C SER A 8 18.27 -32.69 20.17
N ASN A 9 17.81 -32.65 18.92
CA ASN A 9 18.42 -33.44 17.82
C ASN A 9 17.89 -32.97 16.45
N VAL A 10 18.77 -33.00 15.46
CA VAL A 10 18.50 -32.79 14.03
C VAL A 10 17.67 -33.94 13.46
N SER A 11 16.74 -33.68 12.55
CA SER A 11 16.18 -34.69 11.63
C SER A 11 15.56 -34.04 10.40
N ASP A 12 15.72 -34.77 9.31
CA ASP A 12 15.76 -34.40 7.90
C ASP A 12 14.49 -33.86 7.23
N GLU A 13 14.75 -33.25 6.07
CA GLU A 13 13.87 -32.80 5.00
C GLU A 13 12.55 -33.57 4.85
N SER A 14 11.44 -32.84 4.86
CA SER A 14 10.24 -33.26 4.13
C SER A 14 9.42 -32.02 3.73
N SER A 15 9.57 -31.68 2.45
CA SER A 15 8.58 -31.02 1.56
C SER A 15 7.33 -30.45 2.24
N CYS A 16 7.39 -29.17 2.64
CA CYS A 16 6.21 -28.42 3.04
C CYS A 16 5.52 -27.78 1.83
N SER A 17 4.73 -28.60 1.13
CA SER A 17 3.54 -28.13 0.43
C SER A 17 2.53 -27.65 1.48
N SER A 18 2.77 -26.46 2.03
CA SER A 18 1.86 -25.81 2.95
C SER A 18 1.78 -24.36 2.56
N PHE A 19 0.63 -24.02 2.00
CA PHE A 19 0.10 -22.69 1.76
C PHE A 19 0.32 -21.86 3.03
N ASN A 20 1.49 -21.22 3.14
CA ASN A 20 1.71 -20.26 4.19
C ASN A 20 0.91 -19.04 3.75
N SER A 21 -0.37 -19.05 4.10
CA SER A 21 -1.17 -17.85 4.27
C SER A 21 -0.51 -17.05 5.39
N SER A 22 0.67 -16.49 5.11
CA SER A 22 1.02 -15.19 5.61
C SER A 22 -0.07 -14.27 5.06
N ILE A 23 -1.18 -14.22 5.80
CA ILE A 23 -2.06 -13.08 5.79
C ILE A 23 -1.10 -11.95 6.12
N ASN A 24 -0.58 -11.31 5.07
CA ASN A 24 0.04 -10.02 5.12
C ASN A 24 -1.08 -9.12 5.64
N ARG A 25 -1.34 -9.14 6.95
CA ARG A 25 -2.01 -8.03 7.59
C ARG A 25 -1.01 -6.90 7.36
N PRO A 26 -1.31 -5.91 6.50
CA PRO A 26 -0.54 -4.69 6.57
C PRO A 26 -0.60 -4.26 8.04
N HIS A 27 0.49 -3.70 8.56
CA HIS A 27 0.66 -3.22 9.93
C HIS A 27 -0.39 -2.14 10.36
N GLU A 28 -1.44 -1.94 9.57
CA GLU A 28 -2.55 -0.99 9.69
C GLU A 28 -3.91 -1.71 9.58
N SER A 29 -4.09 -2.84 10.24
CA SER A 29 -5.39 -3.54 10.23
C SER A 29 -6.54 -2.76 10.90
N ASN A 30 -6.29 -1.54 11.39
CA ASN A 30 -7.27 -0.64 12.00
C ASN A 30 -7.11 0.82 11.51
N ASP A 31 -6.55 1.05 10.31
CA ASP A 31 -6.49 2.40 9.75
C ASP A 31 -7.87 2.82 9.20
N MET A 32 -8.51 3.75 9.90
CA MET A 32 -9.78 4.38 9.51
C MET A 32 -9.72 4.97 8.09
N ARG A 33 -8.53 5.35 7.60
CA ARG A 33 -8.35 5.87 6.23
C ARG A 33 -8.49 4.75 5.20
N TRP A 34 -7.99 3.55 5.50
CA TRP A 34 -8.19 2.38 4.64
C TRP A 34 -9.65 1.97 4.60
N GLU A 35 -10.35 2.01 5.74
CA GLU A 35 -11.80 1.76 5.75
C GLU A 35 -12.57 2.78 4.90
N ALA A 36 -12.22 4.06 4.96
CA ALA A 36 -12.84 5.09 4.12
C ALA A 36 -12.65 4.81 2.62
N ILE A 37 -11.48 4.33 2.22
CA ILE A 37 -11.18 3.90 0.85
C ILE A 37 -12.06 2.72 0.44
N GLN A 38 -12.26 1.74 1.32
CA GLN A 38 -13.09 0.57 1.06
C GLN A 38 -14.58 0.94 0.93
N VAL A 39 -15.07 1.89 1.73
CA VAL A 39 -16.45 2.41 1.62
C VAL A 39 -16.69 3.06 0.26
N VAL A 40 -15.77 3.93 -0.21
CA VAL A 40 -15.90 4.56 -1.52
C VAL A 40 -15.83 3.52 -2.64
N ARG A 41 -14.95 2.52 -2.53
CA ARG A 41 -14.89 1.42 -3.51
C ARG A 41 -16.17 0.58 -3.56
N ALA A 42 -16.77 0.30 -2.40
CA ALA A 42 -18.02 -0.45 -2.35
C ALA A 42 -19.18 0.32 -3.00
N ARG A 43 -19.16 1.65 -2.91
CA ARG A 43 -20.19 2.54 -3.48
C ARG A 43 -19.99 2.79 -4.98
N ASP A 44 -18.79 3.22 -5.37
CA ASP A 44 -18.50 3.77 -6.69
C ASP A 44 -17.68 2.82 -7.57
N GLY A 45 -17.33 1.64 -7.05
CA GLY A 45 -16.51 0.63 -7.73
C GLY A 45 -15.03 1.00 -7.72
N ALA A 46 -14.48 1.33 -8.89
CA ALA A 46 -13.06 1.66 -8.99
C ALA A 46 -12.76 3.07 -8.46
N LEU A 47 -11.67 3.21 -7.70
CA LEU A 47 -11.22 4.54 -7.28
C LEU A 47 -10.61 5.30 -8.45
N GLY A 48 -11.31 6.35 -8.88
CA GLY A 48 -10.79 7.39 -9.76
C GLY A 48 -10.32 8.65 -9.04
N LEU A 49 -9.73 9.57 -9.81
CA LEU A 49 -9.27 10.89 -9.33
C LEU A 49 -10.42 11.78 -8.82
N THR A 50 -11.65 11.56 -9.29
CA THR A 50 -12.86 12.30 -8.87
C THR A 50 -13.19 12.13 -7.39
N HIS A 51 -12.75 11.03 -6.77
CA HIS A 51 -12.93 10.78 -5.34
C HIS A 51 -11.94 11.56 -4.47
N PHE A 52 -10.95 12.23 -5.07
CA PHE A 52 -9.91 12.93 -4.34
C PHE A 52 -9.87 14.41 -4.67
N ARG A 53 -9.66 15.21 -3.64
CA ARG A 53 -9.37 16.64 -3.76
C ARG A 53 -7.89 16.87 -3.52
N LEU A 54 -7.15 17.28 -4.55
CA LEU A 54 -5.75 17.69 -4.42
C LEU A 54 -5.68 19.03 -3.68
N LEU A 55 -5.01 19.05 -2.53
CA LEU A 55 -4.93 20.23 -1.65
C LEU A 55 -3.63 21.00 -1.85
N LYS A 56 -2.50 20.31 -1.76
CA LYS A 56 -1.18 20.96 -1.75
C LYS A 56 -0.13 20.05 -2.37
N ARG A 57 0.78 20.62 -3.16
CA ARG A 57 1.97 19.88 -3.63
C ARG A 57 2.92 19.63 -2.45
N LEU A 58 3.25 18.36 -2.21
CA LEU A 58 4.19 17.93 -1.17
C LEU A 58 5.61 17.77 -1.72
N GLY A 59 5.76 17.44 -3.01
CA GLY A 59 7.08 17.24 -3.60
C GLY A 59 7.07 17.13 -5.12
N CYS A 60 8.27 17.20 -5.68
CA CYS A 60 8.55 17.01 -7.10
C CYS A 60 9.63 15.95 -7.26
N GLY A 61 9.45 15.04 -8.21
CA GLY A 61 10.46 14.08 -8.59
C GLY A 61 10.58 13.97 -10.10
N ASP A 62 11.47 13.11 -10.55
CA ASP A 62 11.78 12.93 -11.96
C ASP A 62 10.57 12.63 -12.85
N ILE A 63 9.65 11.81 -12.36
CA ILE A 63 8.55 11.23 -13.16
C ILE A 63 7.17 11.68 -12.71
N GLY A 64 7.09 12.73 -11.90
CA GLY A 64 5.83 13.19 -11.37
C GLY A 64 5.95 14.08 -10.16
N SER A 65 4.80 14.50 -9.65
CA SER A 65 4.69 15.30 -8.43
C SER A 65 3.83 14.58 -7.41
N VAL A 66 4.16 14.78 -6.14
CA VAL A 66 3.38 14.23 -5.01
C VAL A 66 2.53 15.35 -4.44
N TYR A 67 1.27 15.06 -4.20
CA TYR A 67 0.28 15.98 -3.66
C TYR A 67 -0.34 15.38 -2.40
N LEU A 68 -0.66 16.26 -1.45
CA LEU A 68 -1.60 15.97 -0.38
C LEU A 68 -2.99 15.94 -1.00
N ALA A 69 -3.68 14.82 -0.89
CA ALA A 69 -5.01 14.60 -1.42
C ALA A 69 -5.94 14.19 -0.29
N GLU A 70 -7.10 14.81 -0.22
CA GLU A 70 -8.18 14.40 0.68
C GLU A 70 -9.13 13.49 -0.08
N LEU A 71 -9.59 12.40 0.55
CA LEU A 71 -10.72 11.64 0.03
C LEU A 71 -12.00 12.48 0.22
N THR A 72 -12.62 12.89 -0.89
CA THR A 72 -13.68 13.90 -0.94
C THR A 72 -14.81 13.60 0.06
N GLY A 73 -15.14 14.59 0.89
CA GLY A 73 -16.21 14.47 1.89
C GLY A 73 -15.79 13.75 3.18
N THR A 74 -14.51 13.44 3.34
CA THR A 74 -13.96 12.83 4.56
C THR A 74 -12.81 13.68 5.12
N LYS A 75 -12.24 13.29 6.27
CA LYS A 75 -10.98 13.87 6.79
C LYS A 75 -9.79 12.92 6.60
N ALA A 76 -9.89 11.99 5.66
CA ALA A 76 -8.81 11.07 5.32
C ALA A 76 -7.89 11.70 4.26
N TYR A 77 -6.60 11.79 4.60
CA TYR A 77 -5.59 12.42 3.75
C TYR A 77 -4.56 11.39 3.28
N PHE A 78 -4.13 11.54 2.03
CA PHE A 78 -3.23 10.65 1.34
C PHE A 78 -2.16 11.43 0.59
N ALA A 79 -1.00 10.81 0.38
CA ALA A 79 -0.01 11.29 -0.57
C ALA A 79 -0.30 10.68 -1.95
N MET A 80 -0.82 11.48 -2.87
CA MET A 80 -1.09 11.07 -4.25
C MET A 80 0.08 11.43 -5.15
N LYS A 81 0.66 10.44 -5.80
CA LYS A 81 1.69 10.67 -6.83
C LYS A 81 1.03 10.77 -8.20
N VAL A 82 1.09 11.95 -8.80
CA VAL A 82 0.59 12.21 -10.15
C VAL A 82 1.75 12.09 -11.13
N MET A 83 1.62 11.20 -12.10
CA MET A 83 2.66 10.86 -13.07
C MET A 83 2.14 11.16 -14.48
N ASP A 84 2.95 11.83 -15.30
CA ASP A 84 2.62 12.11 -16.70
C ASP A 84 3.11 10.97 -17.61
N LYS A 85 2.21 10.44 -18.44
CA LYS A 85 2.50 9.31 -19.34
C LYS A 85 3.58 9.67 -20.36
N ALA A 86 3.62 10.90 -20.87
CA ALA A 86 4.66 11.33 -21.81
C ALA A 86 6.04 11.41 -21.13
N SER A 87 6.08 11.95 -19.91
CA SER A 87 7.28 11.96 -19.06
C SER A 87 7.79 10.56 -18.72
N LEU A 88 6.89 9.58 -18.58
CA LEU A 88 7.27 8.17 -18.41
C LEU A 88 7.81 7.53 -19.68
N ALA A 89 7.17 7.78 -20.82
CA ALA A 89 7.60 7.27 -22.12
C ALA A 89 9.01 7.78 -22.49
N SER A 90 9.21 9.09 -22.45
CA SER A 90 10.48 9.75 -22.79
C SER A 90 11.66 9.24 -21.96
N ARG A 91 11.41 8.82 -20.71
CA ARG A 91 12.44 8.31 -19.79
C ARG A 91 12.54 6.78 -19.73
N LYS A 92 11.84 6.05 -20.62
CA LYS A 92 11.78 4.58 -20.63
C LYS A 92 11.31 3.98 -19.29
N LYS A 93 10.38 4.65 -18.60
CA LYS A 93 9.85 4.29 -17.28
C LYS A 93 8.36 3.91 -17.31
N LEU A 94 7.81 3.56 -18.47
CA LEU A 94 6.39 3.19 -18.63
C LEU A 94 5.96 2.04 -17.71
N PHE A 95 6.85 1.10 -17.38
CA PHE A 95 6.57 0.00 -16.45
C PHE A 95 6.25 0.43 -15.01
N ARG A 96 6.38 1.73 -14.68
CA ARG A 96 6.03 2.28 -13.36
C ARG A 96 4.58 2.77 -13.27
N ALA A 97 3.85 2.81 -14.38
CA ALA A 97 2.44 3.21 -14.43
C ALA A 97 1.51 2.00 -14.27
#